data_AF-A0A6P1UZS3-F1
#
_entry.id   AF-A0A6P1UZS3-F1
#
_cell.length_a   1.000
_cell.length_b   1.000
_cell.length_c   1.000
_cell.angle_alpha   90.00
_cell.angle_beta   90.00
_cell.angle_gamma   90.00
#
_symmetry.space_group_name_H-M   'P 1'
#
loop_
_entity.id
_entity.type
_entity.pdbx_description
1 polymer ?
#
loop_
_entity_poly.entity_id
_entity_poly.type
_entity_poly.pdbx_seq_one_letter_code
_entity_poly.pdbx_strand_id
1 'polypeptide(L)'
;MFTVKTIINGVTHICEQPSVTIARAGSERFDDILRQTYDHSNPDFAIWLPAVCSDPQCKDALQEEELIVSEREGVLDKDAIAILVEDFESPEHAKRKAFDGIRYQYIYPGDQVYVMNSHGSTIETVK
;
A
#
# COMPACT_ATOMS: atom_id res chain seq x y z
N MET A 1 6.71 -9.02 13.06
CA MET A 1 6.80 -7.56 13.15
C MET A 1 8.04 -7.13 12.41
N PHE A 2 7.87 -6.19 11.48
CA PHE A 2 8.94 -5.57 10.71
C PHE A 2 8.93 -4.07 10.99
N THR A 3 10.10 -3.46 11.05
CA THR A 3 10.22 -2.00 11.01
C THR A 3 10.44 -1.61 9.56
N VAL A 4 9.53 -0.81 9.00
CA VAL A 4 9.60 -0.32 7.63
C VAL A 4 9.99 1.14 7.66
N LYS A 5 11.12 1.46 7.04
CA LYS A 5 11.54 2.83 6.78
C LYS A 5 11.38 3.12 5.30
N THR A 6 10.61 4.14 4.97
CA THR A 6 10.49 4.67 3.62
C THR A 6 11.12 6.06 3.55
N ILE A 7 11.73 6.39 2.42
CA ILE A 7 12.18 7.72 2.06
C ILE A 7 11.54 8.01 0.71
N ILE A 8 10.43 8.73 0.71
CA ILE A 8 9.62 8.97 -0.48
C ILE A 8 9.55 10.48 -0.70
N ASN A 9 9.94 10.92 -1.89
CA ASN A 9 10.02 12.34 -2.23
C ASN A 9 10.81 13.18 -1.18
N GLY A 10 11.90 12.60 -0.65
CA GLY A 10 12.73 13.22 0.39
C GLY A 10 12.16 13.18 1.82
N VAL A 11 10.92 12.72 2.00
CA VAL A 11 10.29 12.58 3.32
C VAL A 11 10.58 11.20 3.89
N THR A 12 11.07 11.14 5.13
CA THR A 12 11.33 9.88 5.82
C THR A 12 10.13 9.51 6.70
N HIS A 13 9.62 8.29 6.54
CA HIS A 13 8.61 7.71 7.41
C HIS A 13 9.11 6.39 7.98
N ILE A 14 8.81 6.11 9.25
CA ILE A 14 9.18 4.86 9.93
C ILE A 14 7.95 4.35 10.66
N CYS A 15 7.57 3.10 10.41
CA CYS A 15 6.46 2.44 11.10
C CYS A 15 6.77 0.96 11.37
N GLU A 16 5.97 0.36 12.24
CA GLU A 16 5.97 -1.08 12.46
C GLU A 16 4.82 -1.72 11.68
N GLN A 17 5.11 -2.83 11.00
CA GLN A 17 4.14 -3.56 10.21
C GLN A 17 4.14 -5.05 10.60
N PRO A 18 2.97 -5.68 10.77
CA PRO A 18 2.89 -7.11 11.07
C PRO A 18 3.35 -7.94 9.86
N SER A 19 3.04 -7.48 8.65
CA SER A 19 3.37 -8.09 7.37
C SER A 19 3.77 -7.00 6.36
N VAL A 20 4.66 -7.35 5.41
CA VAL A 20 5.08 -6.48 4.31
C VAL A 20 5.24 -7.34 3.08
N THR A 21 4.76 -6.85 1.94
CA THR A 21 5.10 -7.41 0.63
C THR A 21 5.67 -6.32 -0.26
N ILE A 22 6.74 -6.65 -1.00
CA ILE A 22 7.29 -5.76 -2.03
C ILE A 22 7.04 -6.41 -3.39
N ALA A 23 6.07 -5.89 -4.13
CA ALA A 23 5.81 -6.30 -5.50
C ALA A 23 6.77 -5.54 -6.41
N ARG A 24 7.83 -6.20 -6.90
CA ARG A 24 8.81 -5.58 -7.81
C ARG A 24 8.26 -5.50 -9.23
N ALA A 25 8.70 -4.49 -9.99
CA ALA A 25 8.36 -4.37 -11.40
C ALA A 25 8.64 -5.69 -12.15
N GLY A 26 7.67 -6.11 -12.98
CA GLY A 26 7.71 -7.39 -13.72
C GLY A 26 7.24 -8.61 -12.93
N SER A 27 6.80 -8.46 -11.67
CA SER A 27 6.08 -9.53 -10.96
C SER A 27 4.59 -9.49 -11.28
N GLU A 28 3.93 -10.66 -11.27
CA GLU A 28 2.48 -10.77 -11.48
C GLU A 28 1.69 -9.86 -10.51
N ARG A 29 2.12 -9.83 -9.24
CA ARG A 29 1.50 -8.98 -8.22
C ARG A 29 1.61 -7.49 -8.54
N PHE A 30 2.71 -7.05 -9.14
CA PHE A 30 2.89 -5.66 -9.56
C PHE A 30 1.94 -5.31 -10.71
N ASP A 31 1.86 -6.18 -11.72
CA ASP A 31 0.96 -5.99 -12.85
C ASP A 31 -0.52 -6.00 -12.44
N ASP A 32 -0.90 -6.86 -11.49
CA ASP A 32 -2.25 -6.91 -10.95
C ASP A 32 -2.64 -5.63 -10.20
N ILE A 33 -1.71 -5.01 -9.48
CA ILE A 33 -1.97 -3.75 -8.77
C ILE A 33 -2.05 -2.59 -9.77
N LEU A 34 -1.17 -2.54 -10.78
CA LEU A 34 -1.27 -1.54 -11.85
C LEU A 34 -2.61 -1.61 -12.60
N ARG A 35 -3.13 -2.82 -12.84
CA ARG A 35 -4.47 -2.97 -13.43
C ARG A 35 -5.59 -2.46 -12.54
N GLN A 36 -5.43 -2.43 -11.22
CA GLN A 36 -6.45 -1.89 -10.30
C GLN A 36 -6.47 -0.36 -10.33
N THR A 37 -5.33 0.29 -10.56
CA THR A 37 -5.21 1.76 -10.62
C THR A 37 -4.96 2.27 -12.06
N TYR A 38 -5.43 1.54 -13.07
CA TYR A 38 -5.08 1.77 -14.48
C TYR A 38 -5.60 3.10 -15.05
N ASP A 39 -6.58 3.70 -14.38
CA ASP A 39 -7.17 4.99 -14.71
C ASP A 39 -6.37 6.17 -14.15
N HIS A 40 -5.31 5.89 -13.38
CA HIS A 40 -4.37 6.88 -12.84
C HIS A 40 -2.98 6.69 -13.44
N SER A 41 -2.48 7.71 -14.14
CA SER A 41 -1.19 7.62 -14.85
C SER A 41 0.05 7.77 -13.97
N ASN A 42 -0.11 8.15 -12.71
CA ASN A 42 0.98 8.58 -11.82
C ASN A 42 0.61 8.39 -10.33
N PRO A 43 0.17 7.18 -9.91
CA PRO A 43 -0.27 6.94 -8.54
C PRO A 43 0.91 7.06 -7.56
N ASP A 44 0.75 7.82 -6.49
CA ASP A 44 1.70 7.86 -5.37
C ASP A 44 1.38 6.74 -4.38
N PHE A 45 0.13 6.70 -3.93
CA PHE A 45 -0.40 5.60 -3.15
C PHE A 45 -1.86 5.35 -3.50
N ALA A 46 -2.30 4.12 -3.27
CA ALA A 46 -3.70 3.74 -3.33
C ALA A 46 -4.08 2.99 -2.04
N ILE A 47 -5.32 3.14 -1.60
CA ILE A 47 -5.90 2.43 -0.46
C ILE A 47 -7.14 1.72 -0.95
N TRP A 48 -7.11 0.39 -0.88
CA TRP A 48 -8.28 -0.44 -1.14
C TRP A 48 -8.97 -0.74 0.19
N LEU A 49 -10.26 -0.40 0.28
CA LEU A 49 -11.12 -0.67 1.44
C LEU A 49 -12.17 -1.72 1.06
N PRO A 50 -12.37 -2.77 1.87
CA PRO A 50 -13.36 -3.79 1.58
C PRO A 50 -14.79 -3.28 1.82
N ALA A 51 -15.77 -3.87 1.13
CA ALA A 51 -17.15 -3.73 1.56
C ALA A 51 -17.39 -4.43 2.91
N VAL A 52 -18.11 -3.76 3.81
CA VAL A 52 -18.52 -4.31 5.11
C VAL A 52 -20.01 -4.13 5.25
N CYS A 53 -20.73 -5.20 5.53
CA CYS A 53 -22.19 -5.18 5.66
C CYS A 53 -22.62 -5.66 7.04
N SER A 54 -23.76 -5.16 7.52
CA SER A 54 -24.31 -5.56 8.83
C SER A 54 -24.99 -6.94 8.78
N ASP A 55 -25.33 -7.41 7.58
CA ASP A 55 -26.04 -8.67 7.33
C ASP A 55 -25.36 -9.53 6.24
N PRO A 56 -25.53 -10.88 6.26
CA PRO A 56 -24.90 -11.76 5.29
C PRO A 56 -25.38 -11.61 3.83
N GLN A 57 -26.54 -10.99 3.60
CA GLN A 57 -27.07 -10.73 2.26
C GLN A 57 -26.59 -9.38 1.71
N CYS A 58 -25.82 -8.62 2.50
CA CYS A 58 -25.34 -7.28 2.22
C CYS A 58 -26.43 -6.33 1.70
N LYS A 59 -27.56 -6.28 2.42
CA LYS A 59 -28.65 -5.32 2.14
C LYS A 59 -28.45 -4.00 2.87
N ASP A 60 -27.63 -4.00 3.92
CA ASP A 60 -27.28 -2.83 4.71
C ASP A 60 -25.74 -2.72 4.79
N ALA A 61 -25.17 -1.89 3.91
CA ALA A 61 -23.74 -1.64 3.83
C ALA A 61 -23.31 -0.65 4.94
N LEU A 62 -22.35 -1.08 5.75
CA LEU A 62 -21.67 -0.25 6.75
C LEU A 62 -20.47 0.49 6.14
N GLN A 63 -19.83 -0.11 5.13
CA GLN A 63 -18.76 0.46 4.31
C GLN A 63 -18.92 -0.11 2.90
N GLU A 64 -18.88 0.75 1.89
CA GLU A 64 -18.82 0.32 0.50
C GLU A 64 -17.38 -0.05 0.13
N GLU A 65 -17.19 -0.94 -0.85
CA GLU A 65 -15.87 -1.17 -1.41
C GLU A 65 -15.39 0.11 -2.10
N GLU A 66 -14.18 0.57 -1.77
CA GLU A 66 -13.64 1.81 -2.31
C GLU A 66 -12.14 1.66 -2.61
N LEU A 67 -11.71 2.27 -3.71
CA LEU A 67 -10.31 2.44 -4.05
C LEU A 67 -9.99 3.94 -4.07
N ILE A 68 -9.20 4.39 -3.09
CA ILE A 68 -8.79 5.78 -2.96
C ILE A 68 -7.38 5.91 -3.51
N VAL A 69 -7.17 6.73 -4.54
CA VAL A 69 -5.86 6.93 -5.17
C VAL A 69 -5.39 8.37 -5.00
N SER A 70 -4.14 8.54 -4.59
CA SER A 70 -3.42 9.82 -4.63
C SER A 70 -2.39 9.77 -5.74
N GLU A 71 -2.15 10.90 -6.41
CA GLU A 71 -1.21 11.02 -7.51
C GLU A 71 0.01 11.86 -7.13
N ARG A 72 1.16 11.61 -7.79
CA ARG A 72 2.40 12.37 -7.62
C ARG A 72 2.83 12.99 -8.93
N GLU A 73 3.17 14.27 -8.91
CA GLU A 73 3.72 14.95 -10.09
C GLU A 73 5.14 14.49 -10.42
N GLY A 74 5.48 14.50 -11.71
CA GLY A 74 6.85 14.25 -12.19
C GLY A 74 7.25 12.77 -12.28
N VAL A 75 6.30 11.86 -12.13
CA VAL A 75 6.46 10.41 -12.30
C VAL A 75 5.29 9.85 -13.11
N LEU A 76 5.47 8.70 -13.74
CA LEU A 76 4.40 7.93 -14.37
C LEU A 76 4.37 6.51 -13.80
N ASP A 77 3.21 5.87 -13.79
CA ASP A 77 2.97 4.49 -13.37
C ASP A 77 4.04 3.49 -13.88
N LYS A 78 4.40 3.59 -15.15
CA LYS A 78 5.44 2.79 -15.82
C LYS A 78 6.86 3.01 -15.28
N ASP A 79 7.09 4.12 -14.58
CA ASP A 79 8.38 4.45 -13.97
C ASP A 79 8.51 3.80 -12.59
N ALA A 80 7.42 3.28 -12.00
CA ALA A 80 7.46 2.62 -10.71
C ALA A 80 8.37 1.37 -10.75
N ILE A 81 9.27 1.27 -9.78
CA ILE A 81 10.23 0.16 -9.67
C ILE A 81 9.75 -0.95 -8.74
N ALA A 82 8.85 -0.62 -7.82
CA ALA A 82 8.17 -1.54 -6.93
C ALA A 82 6.90 -0.91 -6.35
N ILE A 83 6.07 -1.74 -5.75
CA ILE A 83 4.94 -1.33 -4.93
C ILE A 83 5.11 -1.99 -3.56
N LEU A 84 5.18 -1.17 -2.52
CA LEU A 84 5.13 -1.61 -1.14
C LEU A 84 3.65 -1.84 -0.78
N VAL A 85 3.33 -3.06 -0.35
CA VAL A 85 1.99 -3.48 0.04
C VAL A 85 1.97 -3.68 1.54
N GLU A 86 1.10 -2.95 2.21
CA GLU A 86 0.97 -2.90 3.67
C GLU A 86 -0.50 -3.00 4.08
N ASP A 87 -0.75 -3.54 5.27
CA ASP A 87 -2.08 -3.51 5.89
C ASP A 87 -2.43 -2.06 6.24
N PHE A 88 -3.68 -1.65 6.02
CA PHE A 88 -4.19 -0.32 6.37
C PHE A 88 -5.28 -0.43 7.43
N GLU A 89 -4.96 -0.05 8.67
CA GLU A 89 -5.95 -0.04 9.75
C GLU A 89 -6.91 1.14 9.58
N SER A 90 -8.22 0.85 9.57
CA SER A 90 -9.24 1.89 9.41
C SER A 90 -9.20 2.88 10.59
N PRO A 91 -8.93 4.19 10.34
CA PRO A 91 -8.92 5.18 11.41
C PRO A 91 -10.29 5.37 12.05
N GLU A 92 -11.36 5.27 11.27
CA GLU A 92 -12.75 5.48 11.70
C GLU A 92 -13.32 4.29 12.48
N HIS A 93 -12.79 3.09 12.23
CA HIS A 93 -13.23 1.84 12.84
C HIS A 93 -12.10 1.09 13.55
N ALA A 94 -11.32 1.83 14.34
CA ALA A 94 -10.21 1.30 15.12
C ALA A 94 -10.61 0.01 15.87
N LYS A 95 -9.79 -1.03 15.73
CA LYS A 95 -9.95 -2.39 16.31
C LYS A 95 -10.99 -3.28 15.62
N ARG A 96 -11.65 -2.85 14.55
CA ARG A 96 -12.56 -3.71 13.76
C ARG A 96 -11.91 -4.13 12.45
N LYS A 97 -11.21 -5.26 12.47
CA LYS A 97 -10.47 -5.81 11.33
C LYS A 97 -11.26 -5.98 10.03
N ALA A 98 -12.59 -6.10 10.12
CA ALA A 98 -13.44 -6.17 8.94
C ALA A 98 -13.37 -4.92 8.05
N PHE A 99 -13.03 -3.77 8.63
CA PHE A 99 -12.93 -2.48 7.94
C PHE A 99 -11.50 -2.16 7.49
N ASP A 100 -10.51 -2.98 7.88
CA ASP A 100 -9.12 -2.77 7.50
C ASP A 100 -8.96 -3.01 5.99
N GLY A 101 -8.13 -2.17 5.38
CA GLY A 101 -7.85 -2.19 3.96
C GLY A 101 -6.42 -2.62 3.64
N ILE A 102 -6.02 -2.37 2.41
CA ILE A 102 -4.67 -2.58 1.92
C ILE A 102 -4.16 -1.27 1.33
N ARG A 103 -2.96 -0.85 1.73
CA ARG A 103 -2.27 0.28 1.10
C ARG A 103 -1.25 -0.23 0.08
N TYR A 104 -1.32 0.33 -1.11
CA TYR A 104 -0.31 0.23 -2.15
C TYR A 104 0.48 1.54 -2.18
N GLN A 105 1.76 1.50 -1.81
CA GLN A 105 2.66 2.64 -1.94
C GLN A 105 3.57 2.41 -3.14
N TYR A 106 3.42 3.23 -4.17
CA TYR A 106 4.26 3.19 -5.35
C TYR A 106 5.64 3.75 -5.02
N ILE A 107 6.67 3.04 -5.46
CA ILE A 107 8.07 3.40 -5.25
C ILE A 107 8.68 3.75 -6.59
N TYR A 108 9.14 4.98 -6.72
CA TYR A 108 9.73 5.52 -7.95
C TYR A 108 11.25 5.65 -7.84
N PRO A 109 11.99 5.81 -8.96
CA PRO A 109 13.43 6.05 -8.93
C PRO A 109 13.79 7.23 -8.02
N GLY A 110 14.70 6.98 -7.07
CA GLY A 110 15.12 7.95 -6.06
C GLY A 110 14.42 7.81 -4.71
N ASP A 111 13.28 7.12 -4.64
CA ASP A 111 12.69 6.69 -3.38
C ASP A 111 13.43 5.48 -2.80
N GLN A 112 13.30 5.26 -1.50
CA GLN A 112 13.98 4.15 -0.82
C GLN A 112 13.06 3.46 0.17
N VAL A 113 13.13 2.13 0.24
CA VAL A 113 12.43 1.31 1.23
C VAL A 113 13.45 0.41 1.91
N TYR A 114 13.42 0.37 3.24
CA TYR A 114 14.22 -0.52 4.07
C TYR A 114 13.28 -1.30 4.98
N VAL A 115 13.30 -2.63 4.88
CA VAL A 115 12.56 -3.50 5.79
C VAL A 115 13.54 -4.14 6.73
N MET A 116 13.30 -3.96 8.04
CA MET A 116 14.13 -4.50 9.10
C MET A 116 13.35 -5.53 9.89
N ASN A 117 14.01 -6.62 10.29
CA ASN A 117 13.44 -7.59 11.21
C ASN A 117 13.46 -7.07 12.66
N SER A 118 12.89 -7.84 13.59
CA SER A 118 12.82 -7.50 15.01
C SER A 118 14.18 -7.33 15.71
N HIS A 119 15.28 -7.73 15.08
CA HIS A 119 16.64 -7.57 15.61
C HIS A 119 17.35 -6.32 15.03
N GLY A 120 16.63 -5.48 14.27
CA GLY A 120 17.17 -4.29 13.63
C GLY A 120 18.04 -4.58 12.40
N SER A 121 18.07 -5.81 11.90
CA SER A 121 18.78 -6.16 10.67
C SER A 121 17.92 -5.86 9.45
N THR A 122 18.46 -5.10 8.49
CA THR A 122 17.82 -4.91 7.18
C THR A 122 17.78 -6.23 6.43
N ILE A 123 16.58 -6.69 6.09
CA ILE A 123 16.34 -7.95 5.38
C ILE A 123 15.89 -7.75 3.93
N GLU A 124 15.40 -6.57 3.59
CA GLU A 124 14.93 -6.24 2.24
C GLU A 124 15.17 -4.75 1.95
N THR A 125 15.43 -4.39 0.69
CA THR A 125 15.67 -3.00 0.29
C THR A 125 15.22 -2.72 -1.14
N VAL A 126 14.64 -1.55 -1.36
CA VAL A 126 14.31 -0.99 -2.69
C VAL A 126 14.96 0.38 -2.82
N LYS A 127 15.58 0.66 -3.98
CA LYS A 127 16.26 1.91 -4.32
C LYS A 127 16.15 2.17 -5.82
#